data_AF-A0A1Y4IGU6-F1
#
_entry.id   AF-A0A1Y4IGU6-F1
#
_cell.length_a   1.000
_cell.length_b   1.000
_cell.length_c   1.000
_cell.angle_alpha   90.00
_cell.angle_beta   90.00
_cell.angle_gamma   90.00
#
_symmetry.space_group_name_H-M   'P 1'
#
loop_
_entity.id
_entity.type
_entity.pdbx_description
1 polymer ?
#
loop_
_entity_poly.entity_id
_entity_poly.type
_entity_poly.pdbx_seq_one_letter_code
_entity_poly.pdbx_strand_id
1 'polypeptide(L)'
;MIEIKMTVDDVDYEEILETLYPLLEERLYNKIENPLLAGLLSKMKGLPMVTIKAMLKTLPQKTKDELVVLCLNYYKENIVRMLTDTLERHGIPLNIQDMEAVCVEE
;
A
#
# COMPACT_ATOMS: atom_id res chain seq x y z
N MET A 1 -8.01 -22.29 12.22
CA MET A 1 -7.59 -21.02 11.60
C MET A 1 -8.52 -20.75 10.43
N ILE A 2 -9.06 -19.55 10.30
CA ILE A 2 -9.97 -19.14 9.21
C ILE A 2 -9.21 -18.09 8.38
N GLU A 3 -9.35 -18.12 7.06
CA GLU A 3 -8.75 -17.15 6.13
C GLU A 3 -9.84 -16.19 5.63
N ILE A 4 -9.54 -14.89 5.63
CA ILE A 4 -10.39 -13.85 5.04
C ILE A 4 -9.67 -13.31 3.82
N LYS A 5 -10.28 -13.42 2.64
CA LYS A 5 -9.75 -12.87 1.38
C LYS A 5 -10.51 -11.62 0.99
N MET A 6 -9.78 -10.58 0.64
CA MET A 6 -10.32 -9.31 0.17
C MET A 6 -9.77 -9.03 -1.21
N THR A 7 -10.63 -8.62 -2.13
CA THR A 7 -10.24 -8.10 -3.44
C THR A 7 -10.44 -6.59 -3.41
N VAL A 8 -9.52 -5.86 -4.00
CA VAL A 8 -9.56 -4.40 -4.08
C VAL A 8 -9.51 -4.00 -5.55
N ASP A 9 -10.51 -3.23 -5.97
CA ASP A 9 -10.68 -2.65 -7.30
C ASP A 9 -10.74 -1.12 -7.21
N ASP A 10 -10.79 -0.46 -8.38
CA ASP A 10 -10.96 1.00 -8.52
C ASP A 10 -10.01 1.86 -7.66
N VAL A 11 -8.75 1.47 -7.63
CA VAL A 11 -7.73 2.12 -6.79
C VAL A 11 -7.35 3.51 -7.32
N ASP A 12 -7.49 4.54 -6.49
CA ASP A 12 -6.94 5.87 -6.78
C ASP A 12 -5.44 5.93 -6.45
N TYR A 13 -4.64 5.61 -7.44
CA TYR A 13 -3.18 5.62 -7.32
C TYR A 13 -2.60 7.02 -7.04
N GLU A 14 -3.25 8.09 -7.49
CA GLU A 14 -2.73 9.45 -7.31
C GLU A 14 -2.89 9.90 -5.85
N GLU A 15 -4.06 9.67 -5.25
CA GLU A 15 -4.33 10.00 -3.84
C GLU A 15 -3.50 9.12 -2.89
N ILE A 16 -3.35 7.84 -3.22
CA ILE A 16 -2.47 6.93 -2.47
C ILE A 16 -1.03 7.42 -2.51
N LEU A 17 -0.54 7.87 -3.68
CA LEU A 17 0.82 8.38 -3.81
C LEU A 17 1.05 9.64 -2.99
N GLU A 18 0.08 10.56 -2.92
CA GLU A 18 0.19 11.74 -2.05
C GLU A 18 0.32 11.36 -0.57
N THR A 19 -0.43 10.35 -0.14
CA THR A 19 -0.37 9.83 1.24
C THR A 19 0.94 9.10 1.52
N LEU A 20 1.38 8.30 0.55
CA LEU A 20 2.58 7.47 0.64
C LEU A 20 3.86 8.28 0.55
N TYR A 21 3.91 9.30 -0.29
CA TYR A 21 5.16 9.96 -0.67
C TYR A 21 5.98 10.47 0.53
N PRO A 22 5.40 11.13 1.54
CA PRO A 22 6.12 11.51 2.77
C PRO A 22 6.69 10.29 3.53
N LEU A 23 5.95 9.19 3.56
CA LEU A 23 6.35 7.95 4.25
C LEU A 23 7.45 7.19 3.48
N LEU A 24 7.41 7.28 2.15
CA LEU A 24 8.41 6.72 1.25
C LEU A 24 9.75 7.42 1.41
N GLU A 25 9.77 8.75 1.50
CA GLU A 25 11.00 9.53 1.73
C GLU A 25 11.60 9.27 3.12
N GLU A 26 10.79 9.09 4.16
CA GLU A 26 11.27 9.00 5.54
C GLU A 26 11.57 7.58 6.04
N ARG A 27 10.75 6.57 5.68
CA ARG A 27 10.70 5.30 6.43
C ARG A 27 10.69 4.03 5.60
N LEU A 28 10.22 4.11 4.35
CA LEU A 28 10.04 2.92 3.51
C LEU A 28 11.15 2.72 2.49
N TYR A 29 11.98 3.74 2.23
CA TYR A 29 13.08 3.65 1.28
C TYR A 29 13.98 2.42 1.48
N ASN A 30 14.27 2.09 2.74
CA ASN A 30 15.13 0.97 3.13
C ASN A 30 14.39 -0.37 3.26
N LYS A 31 13.06 -0.38 3.18
CA LYS A 31 12.20 -1.58 3.29
C LYS A 31 11.70 -2.07 1.94
N ILE A 32 12.00 -1.35 0.86
CA ILE A 32 11.62 -1.74 -0.49
C ILE A 32 12.62 -2.79 -0.97
N GLU A 33 12.18 -4.04 -0.99
CA GLU A 33 12.97 -5.15 -1.51
C GLU A 33 12.99 -5.18 -3.06
N ASN A 34 11.99 -4.57 -3.70
CA ASN A 34 11.88 -4.52 -5.16
C ASN A 34 12.81 -3.43 -5.76
N PRO A 35 13.85 -3.80 -6.53
CA PRO A 35 14.82 -2.85 -7.06
C PRO A 35 14.22 -1.83 -8.04
N LEU A 36 13.15 -2.21 -8.75
CA LEU A 36 12.45 -1.31 -9.68
C LEU A 36 11.70 -0.22 -8.91
N LEU A 37 11.02 -0.58 -7.83
CA LEU A 37 10.35 0.39 -6.95
C LEU A 37 11.37 1.30 -6.26
N ALA A 38 12.49 0.76 -5.77
CA ALA A 38 13.55 1.56 -5.18
C ALA A 38 14.20 2.51 -6.21
N GLY A 39 14.37 2.07 -7.46
CA GLY A 39 14.86 2.91 -8.56
C GLY A 39 13.87 3.98 -9.01
N LEU A 40 12.57 3.69 -8.94
CA LEU A 40 11.51 4.64 -9.25
C LEU A 40 11.43 5.75 -8.20
N LEU A 41 11.39 5.37 -6.93
CA LEU A 41 11.23 6.31 -5.82
C LEU A 41 12.43 7.26 -5.69
N SER A 42 13.59 6.89 -6.21
CA SER A 42 14.81 7.71 -6.09
C SER A 42 14.77 8.81 -7.12
N LYS A 43 14.20 8.50 -8.27
CA LYS A 43 13.89 9.47 -9.31
C LYS A 43 12.78 10.43 -8.89
N MET A 44 11.85 9.97 -8.05
CA MET A 44 10.76 10.81 -7.53
C MET A 44 11.22 11.74 -6.40
N LYS A 45 12.26 11.36 -5.65
CA LYS A 45 12.76 12.11 -4.49
C LYS A 45 13.07 13.57 -4.82
N GLY A 46 12.49 14.49 -4.03
CA GLY A 46 12.67 15.94 -4.20
C GLY A 46 12.01 16.54 -5.45
N LEU A 47 11.22 15.77 -6.21
CA LEU A 47 10.44 16.31 -7.31
C LEU A 47 9.13 16.96 -6.81
N PRO A 48 8.57 17.94 -7.54
CA PRO A 48 7.25 18.46 -7.26
C PRO A 48 6.17 17.38 -7.39
N MET A 49 5.14 17.41 -6.54
CA MET A 49 4.03 16.44 -6.54
C MET A 49 3.36 16.31 -7.92
N VAL A 50 3.22 17.42 -8.66
CA VAL A 50 2.67 17.42 -10.02
C VAL A 50 3.51 16.55 -10.98
N THR A 51 4.83 16.60 -10.85
CA THR A 51 5.75 15.77 -11.65
C THR A 51 5.67 14.30 -11.23
N ILE A 52 5.59 14.04 -9.93
CA ILE A 52 5.46 12.70 -9.36
C ILE A 52 4.18 12.02 -9.86
N LYS A 53 3.03 12.74 -9.85
CA LYS A 53 1.77 12.28 -10.42
C LYS A 53 1.86 12.02 -11.92
N ALA A 54 2.54 12.89 -12.67
CA ALA A 54 2.75 12.66 -14.10
C ALA A 54 3.57 11.39 -14.35
N MET A 55 4.62 11.14 -13.56
CA MET A 55 5.42 9.92 -13.65
C MET A 55 4.60 8.67 -13.31
N LEU A 56 3.77 8.71 -12.26
CA LEU A 56 2.88 7.62 -11.87
C LEU A 56 1.98 7.17 -13.03
N LYS A 57 1.43 8.10 -13.81
CA LYS A 57 0.59 7.80 -14.99
C LYS A 57 1.32 7.00 -16.08
N THR A 58 2.63 7.17 -16.17
CA THR A 58 3.47 6.48 -17.15
C THR A 58 3.94 5.10 -16.68
N LEU A 59 3.70 4.74 -15.43
CA LEU A 59 4.16 3.47 -14.87
C LEU A 59 3.33 2.29 -15.39
N PRO A 60 3.98 1.12 -15.57
CA PRO A 60 3.25 -0.13 -15.76
C PRO A 60 2.28 -0.38 -14.61
N GLN A 61 1.14 -0.98 -14.92
CA GLN A 61 0.08 -1.26 -13.95
C GLN A 61 0.61 -2.05 -12.73
N LYS A 62 1.38 -3.10 -12.99
CA LYS A 62 2.07 -3.90 -11.96
C LYS A 62 2.86 -3.06 -10.96
N THR A 63 3.59 -2.06 -11.43
CA THR A 63 4.39 -1.17 -10.56
C THR A 63 3.50 -0.28 -9.69
N LYS A 64 2.34 0.16 -10.20
CA LYS A 64 1.38 0.93 -9.41
C LYS A 64 0.74 0.05 -8.34
N ASP A 65 0.38 -1.18 -8.68
CA ASP A 65 -0.20 -2.14 -7.73
C ASP A 65 0.79 -2.52 -6.63
N GLU A 66 2.06 -2.69 -6.97
CA GLU A 66 3.13 -2.90 -6.00
C GLU A 66 3.30 -1.72 -5.01
N LEU A 67 3.11 -0.46 -5.47
CA LEU A 67 3.12 0.70 -4.58
C LEU A 67 1.95 0.66 -3.58
N VAL A 68 0.77 0.23 -4.04
CA VAL A 68 -0.42 0.09 -3.19
C VAL A 68 -0.23 -1.04 -2.18
N VAL A 69 0.31 -2.18 -2.61
CA VAL A 69 0.64 -3.31 -1.73
C VAL A 69 1.64 -2.89 -0.66
N LEU A 70 2.68 -2.13 -1.02
CA LEU A 70 3.63 -1.58 -0.06
C LEU A 70 2.94 -0.69 0.99
N CYS A 71 1.97 0.13 0.57
CA CYS A 71 1.15 0.96 1.47
C CYS A 71 0.33 0.11 2.45
N LEU A 72 -0.42 -0.85 1.93
CA LEU A 72 -1.30 -1.70 2.72
C LEU A 72 -0.50 -2.51 3.74
N ASN A 73 0.65 -3.05 3.35
CA ASN A 73 1.54 -3.78 4.25
C ASN A 73 2.20 -2.87 5.29
N TYR A 74 2.51 -1.61 4.94
CA TYR A 74 2.99 -0.64 5.92
C TYR A 74 1.93 -0.35 6.99
N TYR A 75 0.66 -0.25 6.60
CA TYR A 75 -0.46 0.04 7.50
C TYR A 75 -1.15 -1.20 8.08
N LYS A 76 -0.59 -2.40 7.90
CA LYS A 76 -1.27 -3.66 8.24
C LYS A 76 -1.79 -3.73 9.67
N GLU A 77 -1.01 -3.26 10.65
CA GLU A 77 -1.42 -3.26 12.07
C GLU A 77 -2.62 -2.33 12.31
N ASN A 78 -2.66 -1.19 11.63
CA ASN A 78 -3.77 -0.24 11.73
C ASN A 78 -5.04 -0.83 11.10
N ILE A 79 -4.91 -1.50 9.96
CA ILE A 79 -6.03 -2.15 9.26
C ILE A 79 -6.57 -3.30 10.11
N VAL A 80 -5.69 -4.15 10.63
CA VAL A 80 -6.04 -5.25 11.55
C VAL A 80 -6.82 -4.73 12.75
N ARG A 81 -6.33 -3.67 13.42
CA ARG A 81 -7.03 -3.06 14.55
C ARG A 81 -8.41 -2.51 14.14
N MET A 82 -8.49 -1.79 13.02
CA MET A 82 -9.75 -1.24 12.52
C MET A 82 -10.79 -2.32 12.25
N LEU A 83 -10.39 -3.44 11.64
CA LEU A 83 -11.26 -4.58 11.38
C LEU A 83 -11.73 -5.22 12.69
N THR A 84 -10.80 -5.51 13.61
CA THR A 84 -11.12 -6.09 14.92
C THR A 84 -12.10 -5.22 15.70
N ASP A 85 -11.82 -3.92 15.85
CA ASP A 85 -12.69 -2.97 16.56
C ASP A 85 -14.09 -2.90 15.95
N THR A 86 -14.18 -3.00 14.62
CA THR A 86 -15.46 -2.96 13.91
C THR A 86 -16.27 -4.23 14.17
N LEU A 87 -15.63 -5.40 14.07
CA LEU A 87 -16.28 -6.69 14.30
C LEU A 87 -16.75 -6.85 15.75
N GLU A 88 -15.93 -6.42 16.71
CA GLU A 88 -16.31 -6.43 18.13
C GLU A 88 -17.55 -5.57 18.41
N ARG A 89 -17.64 -4.37 17.81
CA ARG A 89 -18.85 -3.52 17.92
C ARG A 89 -20.11 -4.18 17.36
N HIS A 90 -19.96 -5.11 16.42
CA HIS A 90 -21.06 -5.90 15.88
C HIS A 90 -21.28 -7.23 16.62
N GLY A 91 -20.62 -7.46 17.76
CA GLY A 91 -20.77 -8.67 18.55
C GLY A 91 -20.07 -9.90 17.96
N ILE A 92 -19.09 -9.69 17.06
CA ILE A 92 -18.31 -10.74 16.40
C ILE A 92 -16.85 -10.64 16.90
N PRO A 93 -16.51 -11.20 18.07
CA PRO A 93 -15.14 -11.12 18.58
C PRO A 93 -14.23 -12.06 17.78
N LEU A 94 -13.42 -11.49 16.88
CA LEU A 94 -12.38 -12.21 16.12
C LEU A 94 -10.99 -11.73 16.52
N ASN A 95 -10.06 -12.67 16.62
CA ASN A 95 -8.64 -12.36 16.76
C ASN A 95 -7.94 -12.52 15.41
N ILE A 96 -7.65 -11.40 14.74
CA ILE A 96 -6.94 -11.38 13.45
C ILE A 96 -5.43 -11.43 13.75
N GLN A 97 -4.79 -12.53 13.39
CA GLN A 97 -3.38 -12.80 13.74
C GLN A 97 -2.37 -12.07 12.86
N ASP A 98 -2.64 -11.97 11.57
CA ASP A 98 -1.79 -11.26 10.61
C ASP A 98 -2.62 -10.80 9.40
N MET A 99 -2.03 -9.90 8.62
CA MET A 99 -2.54 -9.43 7.35
C MET A 99 -1.38 -9.26 6.39
N GLU A 100 -1.58 -9.71 5.16
CA GLU A 100 -0.65 -9.48 4.06
C GLU A 100 -1.44 -9.07 2.82
N ALA A 101 -1.01 -7.99 2.19
CA ALA A 101 -1.43 -7.62 0.85
C ALA A 101 -0.40 -8.16 -0.15
N VAL A 102 -0.87 -8.79 -1.22
CA VAL A 102 -0.05 -9.29 -2.33
C VAL A 102 -0.70 -8.91 -3.64
N CYS A 103 0.10 -8.65 -4.67
CA CYS A 103 -0.43 -8.54 -6.02
C CYS A 103 -0.92 -9.93 -6.45
N VAL A 104 -2.15 -10.01 -6.95
CA VAL A 104 -2.67 -11.24 -7.55
C VAL A 104 -2.31 -11.18 -9.03
N GLU A 105 -1.42 -12.07 -9.49
CA GLU A 105 -1.20 -12.26 -10.92
C GLU A 105 -2.37 -13.09 -11.47
N GLU A 106 -3.13 -12.52 -12.41
CA GLU A 106 -4.15 -13.25 -13.19
C GLU A 106 -3.51 -14.18 -14.22
#